data_AF-A0A0D9NQI4-F1
#
_entry.id   AF-A0A0D9NQI4-F1
#
_cell.length_a   1.000
_cell.length_b   1.000
_cell.length_c   1.000
_cell.angle_alpha   90.00
_cell.angle_beta   90.00
_cell.angle_gamma   90.00
#
_symmetry.space_group_name_H-M   'P 1'
#
loop_
_entity.id
_entity.type
_entity.pdbx_description
1 polymer ?
#
loop_
_entity_poly.entity_id
_entity_poly.type
_entity_poly.pdbx_seq_one_letter_code
_entity_poly.pdbx_strand_id
1 'polypeptide(L)'
;MLLTFSNRAPRKQLGRPTIHGPRATNVTEIGPQSALQGPINHMLQAFQGAKKPSYVASLDRGQDASASLLRAIGRVYCSGYPVDILRVNSLDRETPRPPPPKMPRYPFNHEKKYWRESLLSHNFRSQSARRHDLLGVRSIDWNPQVAQWRHILRLGEMPWLRDHKIAGEIVFPGAGYVVMAVESLKQLVERSVAVKGICLQEVASLHPIRFIQGAEQVETQLTISSPNLVSGNSVLLQFRIFVYENGSYLECASGLIGAVVDAKRRDQIICIGPWNSNDWFQRISSSC
;
A
#
# COMPACT_ATOMS: atom_id res chain seq x y z
N MET A 1 27.11 -6.77 -54.33
CA MET A 1 27.23 -6.98 -52.87
C MET A 1 27.57 -5.65 -52.22
N LEU A 2 26.81 -5.23 -51.23
CA LEU A 2 27.02 -3.98 -50.51
C LEU A 2 27.36 -4.30 -49.05
N LEU A 3 28.57 -3.91 -48.64
CA LEU A 3 29.04 -4.06 -47.27
C LEU A 3 28.66 -2.81 -46.50
N THR A 4 27.84 -2.96 -45.46
CA THR A 4 27.44 -1.83 -44.62
C THR A 4 28.28 -1.82 -43.34
N PHE A 5 29.05 -0.75 -43.17
CA PHE A 5 29.82 -0.51 -41.96
C PHE A 5 28.99 0.31 -40.98
N SER A 6 28.97 -0.09 -39.72
CA SER A 6 28.36 0.74 -38.67
C SER A 6 29.28 1.93 -38.37
N ASN A 7 28.81 3.16 -38.64
CA ASN A 7 29.49 4.38 -38.21
C ASN A 7 29.30 4.69 -36.72
N ARG A 8 28.51 3.90 -35.98
CA ARG A 8 28.35 4.08 -34.53
C ARG A 8 29.60 3.57 -33.81
N ALA A 9 30.25 4.45 -33.06
CA ALA A 9 31.29 4.09 -32.12
C ALA A 9 30.77 2.98 -31.18
N PRO A 10 31.57 1.94 -30.88
CA PRO A 10 31.15 0.88 -29.99
C PRO A 10 30.74 1.49 -28.64
N ARG A 11 29.51 1.20 -28.19
CA ARG A 11 29.07 1.58 -26.85
C ARG A 11 30.02 0.90 -25.86
N LYS A 12 30.80 1.69 -25.12
CA LYS A 12 31.69 1.18 -24.07
C LYS A 12 30.84 0.37 -23.08
N GLN A 13 31.06 -0.93 -23.04
CA GLN A 13 30.52 -1.82 -22.02
C GLN A 13 31.64 -2.09 -21.02
N LEU A 14 31.34 -1.89 -19.74
CA LEU A 14 32.31 -2.13 -18.67
C LEU A 14 32.80 -3.59 -18.74
N GLY A 15 34.12 -3.79 -18.77
CA GLY A 15 34.74 -5.12 -18.79
C GLY A 15 34.90 -5.81 -20.15
N ARG A 16 34.57 -5.16 -21.28
CA ARG A 16 34.82 -5.73 -22.63
C ARG A 16 35.93 -4.98 -23.39
N PRO A 17 36.89 -5.68 -24.01
CA PRO A 17 37.94 -5.04 -24.80
C PRO A 17 37.35 -4.32 -26.02
N THR A 18 37.86 -3.12 -26.28
CA THR A 18 37.49 -2.33 -27.48
C THR A 18 38.22 -2.92 -28.68
N ILE A 19 37.48 -3.44 -29.65
CA ILE A 19 38.07 -4.07 -30.85
C ILE A 19 38.23 -2.99 -31.92
N HIS A 20 39.47 -2.75 -32.34
CA HIS A 20 39.86 -1.76 -33.34
C HIS A 20 40.03 -2.44 -34.72
N GLY A 21 39.07 -2.24 -35.61
CA GLY A 21 39.12 -2.70 -37.00
C GLY A 21 37.79 -2.41 -37.73
N PRO A 22 37.78 -2.31 -39.07
CA PRO A 22 36.55 -2.12 -39.83
C PRO A 22 35.63 -3.33 -39.63
N ARG A 23 34.54 -3.13 -38.89
CA ARG A 23 33.55 -4.16 -38.57
C ARG A 23 32.39 -4.05 -39.53
N ALA A 24 32.47 -4.77 -40.65
CA ALA A 24 31.26 -5.05 -41.43
C ALA A 24 30.28 -5.80 -40.52
N THR A 25 29.17 -5.17 -40.16
CA THR A 25 28.15 -5.79 -39.28
C THR A 25 27.03 -6.44 -40.07
N ASN A 26 26.76 -5.95 -41.28
CA ASN A 26 25.79 -6.53 -42.19
C ASN A 26 26.36 -6.61 -43.62
N VAL A 27 26.04 -7.69 -44.31
CA VAL A 27 26.34 -7.98 -45.71
C VAL A 27 25.03 -7.99 -46.48
N THR A 28 24.88 -7.08 -47.44
CA THR A 28 23.66 -6.99 -48.26
C THR A 28 23.95 -7.48 -49.68
N GLU A 29 23.24 -8.51 -50.13
CA GLU A 29 23.32 -8.98 -51.53
C GLU A 29 22.34 -8.21 -52.41
N ILE A 30 22.86 -7.59 -53.46
CA ILE A 30 22.08 -6.87 -54.46
C ILE A 30 22.03 -7.75 -55.70
N GLY A 31 20.84 -8.22 -56.06
CA GLY A 31 20.64 -9.13 -57.18
C GLY A 31 19.20 -9.62 -57.28
N PRO A 32 18.85 -10.33 -58.37
CA PRO A 32 17.49 -10.83 -58.59
C PRO A 32 17.09 -11.99 -57.67
N GLN A 33 18.05 -12.60 -56.98
CA GLN A 33 17.87 -13.67 -56.01
C GLN A 33 19.05 -13.71 -55.03
N SER A 34 18.93 -14.50 -53.96
CA SER A 34 19.94 -14.77 -52.94
C SER A 34 20.99 -15.82 -53.36
N ALA A 35 21.58 -15.66 -54.55
CA ALA A 35 22.49 -16.67 -55.13
C ALA A 35 23.76 -16.90 -54.29
N LEU A 36 24.25 -15.85 -53.60
CA LEU A 36 25.47 -15.94 -52.81
C LEU A 36 25.22 -16.31 -51.34
N GLN A 37 23.97 -16.54 -50.93
CA GLN A 37 23.63 -16.84 -49.54
C GLN A 37 24.40 -18.06 -48.99
N GLY A 38 24.43 -19.16 -49.74
CA GLY A 38 25.14 -20.38 -49.34
C GLY A 38 26.65 -20.14 -49.14
N PRO A 39 27.37 -19.69 -50.19
CA PRO A 39 28.80 -19.36 -50.09
C PRO A 39 29.12 -18.34 -48.99
N ILE A 40 28.32 -17.28 -48.85
CA ILE A 40 28.51 -16.26 -47.82
C ILE A 40 28.31 -16.86 -46.43
N ASN A 41 27.29 -17.68 -46.22
CA ASN A 41 27.07 -18.34 -44.94
C ASN A 41 28.22 -19.28 -44.58
N HIS A 42 28.80 -20.02 -45.54
CA HIS A 42 30.01 -20.82 -45.30
C HIS A 42 31.21 -19.96 -44.88
N MET A 43 31.44 -18.83 -45.56
CA MET A 43 32.50 -17.89 -45.17
C MET A 43 32.26 -17.28 -43.77
N LEU A 44 31.01 -16.94 -43.45
CA LEU A 44 30.61 -16.44 -42.14
C LEU A 44 30.72 -17.51 -41.04
N GLN A 45 30.59 -18.79 -41.38
CA GLN A 45 30.84 -19.89 -40.43
C GLN A 45 32.32 -20.02 -40.10
N ALA A 46 33.20 -19.89 -41.10
CA ALA A 46 34.65 -19.91 -40.94
C ALA A 46 35.23 -18.62 -40.31
N PHE A 47 34.43 -17.55 -40.24
CA PHE A 47 34.85 -16.28 -39.65
C PHE A 47 35.05 -16.37 -38.13
N GLN A 48 36.29 -16.13 -37.68
CA GLN A 48 36.70 -16.23 -36.27
C GLN A 48 36.50 -14.93 -35.44
N GLY A 49 35.84 -13.92 -36.02
CA GLY A 49 35.57 -12.67 -35.29
C GLY A 49 34.51 -12.83 -34.20
N ALA A 50 34.63 -12.05 -33.13
CA ALA A 50 33.75 -12.12 -31.94
C ALA A 50 32.24 -11.92 -32.22
N LYS A 51 31.87 -11.32 -33.35
CA LYS A 51 30.47 -11.16 -33.78
C LYS A 51 30.37 -11.38 -35.29
N LYS A 52 29.58 -12.38 -35.70
CA LYS A 52 29.36 -12.70 -37.12
C LYS A 52 28.49 -11.62 -37.78
N PRO A 53 28.88 -11.11 -38.96
CA PRO A 53 28.03 -10.23 -39.76
C PRO A 53 26.69 -10.92 -40.09
N SER A 54 25.60 -10.15 -40.13
CA SER A 54 24.32 -10.67 -40.62
C SER A 54 24.24 -10.57 -42.15
N TYR A 55 23.59 -11.54 -42.79
CA TYR A 55 23.36 -11.55 -44.24
C TYR A 55 21.91 -11.12 -44.55
N VAL A 56 21.76 -10.24 -45.54
CA VAL A 56 20.46 -9.77 -46.03
C VAL A 56 20.46 -9.81 -47.56
N ALA A 57 19.55 -10.57 -48.16
CA ALA A 57 19.30 -10.50 -49.60
C ALA A 57 18.31 -9.35 -49.90
N SER A 58 18.49 -8.68 -51.04
CA SER A 58 17.56 -7.64 -51.52
C SER A 58 16.29 -8.24 -52.12
N LEU A 59 16.42 -9.34 -52.88
CA LEU A 59 15.31 -10.05 -53.53
C LEU A 59 15.47 -11.56 -53.34
N ASP A 60 14.34 -12.25 -53.21
CA ASP A 60 14.25 -13.70 -53.08
C ASP A 60 13.49 -14.28 -54.28
N ARG A 61 13.97 -15.43 -54.80
CA ARG A 61 13.35 -16.09 -55.95
C ARG A 61 11.95 -16.58 -55.59
N GLY A 62 10.97 -16.32 -56.46
CA GLY A 62 9.59 -16.76 -56.27
C GLY A 62 8.82 -15.97 -55.22
N GLN A 63 9.36 -14.83 -54.76
CA GLN A 63 8.68 -13.90 -53.86
C GLN A 63 8.37 -12.59 -54.59
N ASP A 64 7.38 -11.86 -54.10
CA ASP A 64 7.11 -10.51 -54.58
C ASP A 64 8.34 -9.61 -54.36
N ALA A 65 8.76 -8.92 -55.42
CA ALA A 65 9.98 -8.13 -55.41
C ALA A 65 9.86 -6.92 -54.47
N SER A 66 8.70 -6.27 -54.41
CA SER A 66 8.47 -5.09 -53.58
C SER A 66 8.50 -5.46 -52.09
N ALA A 67 7.81 -6.54 -51.70
CA ALA A 67 7.77 -7.03 -50.34
C ALA A 67 9.15 -7.53 -49.88
N SER A 68 9.90 -8.20 -50.76
CA SER A 68 11.26 -8.66 -50.48
C SER A 68 12.21 -7.51 -50.19
N LEU A 69 12.17 -6.47 -51.04
CA LEU A 69 12.99 -5.28 -50.88
C LEU A 69 12.63 -4.49 -49.62
N LEU A 70 11.34 -4.29 -49.34
CA LEU A 70 10.88 -3.61 -48.11
C LEU A 70 11.28 -4.38 -46.85
N ARG A 71 11.23 -5.71 -46.88
CA ARG A 71 11.71 -6.55 -45.77
C ARG A 71 13.22 -6.43 -45.57
N ALA A 72 14.00 -6.41 -46.66
CA ALA A 72 15.44 -6.21 -46.62
C ALA A 72 15.79 -4.85 -45.99
N ILE A 73 15.12 -3.79 -46.45
CA ILE A 73 15.26 -2.43 -45.90
C ILE A 73 14.88 -2.39 -44.41
N GLY A 74 13.76 -3.00 -44.03
CA GLY A 74 13.34 -3.09 -42.63
C GLY A 74 14.36 -3.80 -41.74
N ARG A 75 14.98 -4.88 -42.21
CA ARG A 75 16.07 -5.57 -41.49
C ARG A 75 17.30 -4.68 -41.32
N VAL A 76 17.69 -3.94 -42.36
CA VAL A 76 18.80 -2.98 -42.29
C VAL A 76 18.47 -1.84 -41.31
N TYR A 77 17.26 -1.31 -41.32
CA TYR A 77 16.82 -0.29 -40.36
C TYR A 77 16.80 -0.79 -38.91
N CYS A 78 16.22 -1.98 -38.65
CA CYS A 78 16.22 -2.60 -37.33
C CYS A 78 17.63 -2.95 -36.82
N SER A 79 18.59 -3.14 -37.73
CA SER A 79 20.00 -3.30 -37.39
C SER A 79 20.68 -1.98 -36.98
N GLY A 80 19.97 -0.85 -37.05
CA GLY A 80 20.41 0.46 -36.58
C GLY A 80 21.10 1.34 -37.62
N TYR A 81 21.03 0.95 -38.90
CA TYR A 81 21.56 1.75 -40.00
C TYR A 81 20.65 2.95 -40.31
N PRO A 82 21.21 4.10 -40.74
CA PRO A 82 20.46 5.32 -40.99
C PRO A 82 19.73 5.26 -42.34
N VAL A 83 18.75 4.36 -42.46
CA VAL A 83 17.88 4.31 -43.63
C VAL A 83 16.78 5.36 -43.48
N ASP A 84 16.60 6.18 -44.52
CA ASP A 84 15.48 7.10 -44.59
C ASP A 84 14.18 6.35 -44.93
N ILE A 85 13.47 5.92 -43.88
CA ILE A 85 12.18 5.21 -44.01
C ILE A 85 11.14 6.06 -44.73
N LEU A 86 11.17 7.38 -44.57
CA LEU A 86 10.18 8.26 -45.20
C LEU A 86 10.38 8.21 -46.71
N ARG A 87 11.62 8.34 -47.19
CA ARG A 87 11.94 8.21 -48.61
C ARG A 87 11.57 6.84 -49.20
N VAL A 88 11.78 5.76 -48.43
CA VAL A 88 11.43 4.40 -48.85
C VAL A 88 9.92 4.23 -49.04
N ASN A 89 9.11 4.90 -48.23
CA ASN A 89 7.65 4.87 -48.33
C ASN A 89 7.09 5.98 -49.23
N SER A 90 7.94 6.69 -49.99
CA SER A 90 7.54 7.84 -50.81
C SER A 90 6.81 8.94 -50.02
N LEU A 91 7.22 9.13 -48.77
CA LEU A 91 6.65 10.10 -47.83
C LEU A 91 7.58 11.32 -47.69
N ASP A 92 6.98 12.51 -47.68
CA ASP A 92 7.68 13.77 -47.39
C ASP A 92 7.82 14.01 -45.87
N ARG A 93 8.73 14.91 -45.47
CA ARG A 93 8.97 15.22 -44.06
C ARG A 93 8.06 16.31 -43.50
N GLU A 94 7.37 17.05 -44.36
CA GLU A 94 6.67 18.28 -44.00
C GLU A 94 5.22 18.01 -43.58
N THR A 95 4.58 16.98 -44.14
CA THR A 95 3.22 16.60 -43.78
C THR A 95 3.17 15.94 -42.39
N PRO A 96 2.44 16.53 -41.43
CA PRO A 96 2.24 15.94 -40.11
C PRO A 96 1.43 14.64 -40.23
N ARG A 97 1.90 13.58 -39.55
CA ARG A 97 1.24 12.27 -39.55
C ARG A 97 1.07 11.80 -38.11
N PRO A 98 -0.11 12.04 -37.49
CA PRO A 98 -0.36 11.56 -36.14
C PRO A 98 -0.34 10.03 -36.10
N PRO A 99 0.09 9.42 -34.98
CA PRO A 99 0.06 7.97 -34.84
C PRO A 99 -1.39 7.45 -34.92
N PRO A 100 -1.61 6.24 -35.44
CA PRO A 100 -2.94 5.64 -35.48
C PRO A 100 -3.56 5.57 -34.07
N PRO A 101 -4.87 5.82 -33.91
CA PRO A 101 -5.51 5.94 -32.60
C PRO A 101 -5.47 4.67 -31.74
N LYS A 102 -5.17 3.51 -32.33
CA LYS A 102 -5.11 2.20 -31.66
C LYS A 102 -3.70 1.63 -31.54
N MET A 103 -2.67 2.45 -31.63
CA MET A 103 -1.29 1.97 -31.46
C MET A 103 -1.01 1.66 -29.98
N PRO A 104 -0.49 0.46 -29.64
CA PRO A 104 -0.13 0.14 -28.26
C PRO A 104 0.99 1.09 -27.79
N ARG A 105 0.87 1.54 -26.54
CA ARG A 105 1.95 2.32 -25.90
C ARG A 105 3.14 1.42 -25.62
N TYR A 106 4.30 2.04 -25.42
CA TYR A 106 5.50 1.33 -24.99
C TYR A 106 5.21 0.54 -23.69
N PRO A 107 5.39 -0.80 -23.68
CA PRO A 107 5.12 -1.61 -22.50
C PRO A 107 6.31 -1.51 -21.54
N PHE A 108 6.24 -0.59 -20.58
CA PHE A 108 7.25 -0.50 -19.52
C PHE A 108 7.30 -1.81 -18.72
N ASN A 109 8.52 -2.26 -18.37
CA ASN A 109 8.68 -3.41 -17.49
C ASN A 109 8.34 -2.99 -16.05
N HIS A 110 7.24 -3.53 -15.52
CA HIS A 110 6.76 -3.28 -14.16
C HIS A 110 7.06 -4.44 -13.18
N GLU A 111 7.90 -5.41 -13.55
CA GLU A 111 8.28 -6.55 -12.70
C GLU A 111 8.91 -6.11 -11.37
N LYS A 112 9.65 -4.99 -11.38
CA LYS A 112 10.25 -4.43 -10.17
C LYS A 112 9.51 -3.16 -9.76
N LYS A 113 8.96 -3.18 -8.56
CA LYS A 113 8.40 -1.99 -7.91
C LYS A 113 9.52 -1.20 -7.24
N TYR A 114 9.83 -0.03 -7.78
CA TYR A 114 10.79 0.91 -7.18
C TYR A 114 10.05 1.83 -6.20
N TRP A 115 9.73 1.31 -5.01
CA TRP A 115 9.04 2.06 -3.96
C TRP A 115 9.74 1.86 -2.62
N ARG A 116 10.10 2.95 -1.94
CA ARG A 116 10.66 2.93 -0.59
C ARG A 116 9.88 3.90 0.26
N GLU A 117 9.21 3.39 1.29
CA GLU A 117 8.45 4.19 2.26
C GLU A 117 8.87 3.83 3.68
N SER A 118 8.74 4.77 4.61
CA SER A 118 8.93 4.51 6.04
C SER A 118 7.72 3.79 6.61
N LEU A 119 7.90 3.10 7.75
CA LEU A 119 6.79 2.43 8.44
C LEU A 119 5.68 3.42 8.83
N LEU A 120 6.05 4.64 9.25
CA LEU A 120 5.08 5.68 9.63
C LEU A 120 4.22 6.12 8.43
N SER A 121 4.86 6.36 7.30
CA SER A 121 4.17 6.72 6.06
C SER A 121 3.28 5.57 5.58
N HIS A 122 3.78 4.33 5.67
CA HIS A 122 3.01 3.15 5.37
C HIS A 122 1.76 3.06 6.26
N ASN A 123 1.92 3.10 7.59
CA ASN A 123 0.83 2.98 8.57
C ASN A 123 -0.22 4.07 8.41
N PHE A 124 0.20 5.32 8.16
CA PHE A 124 -0.73 6.42 7.86
C PHE A 124 -1.55 6.14 6.60
N ARG A 125 -0.90 5.67 5.53
CA ARG A 125 -1.55 5.39 4.24
C ARG A 125 -2.38 4.10 4.24
N SER A 126 -1.98 3.09 5.03
CA SER A 126 -2.57 1.75 5.05
C SER A 126 -3.50 1.49 6.25
N GLN A 127 -3.87 2.54 6.98
CA GLN A 127 -4.75 2.43 8.14
C GLN A 127 -6.09 1.76 7.77
N SER A 128 -6.32 0.56 8.30
CA SER A 128 -7.48 -0.26 7.97
C SER A 128 -8.74 0.11 8.75
N ALA A 129 -8.57 0.67 9.96
CA ALA A 129 -9.66 1.08 10.83
C ALA A 129 -10.05 2.53 10.58
N ARG A 130 -11.34 2.75 10.31
CA ARG A 130 -11.92 4.11 10.27
C ARG A 130 -11.84 4.75 11.66
N ARG A 131 -11.90 6.08 11.70
CA ARG A 131 -12.07 6.83 12.96
C ARG A 131 -13.28 6.28 13.70
N HIS A 132 -13.09 5.93 14.97
CA HIS A 132 -14.15 5.49 15.86
C HIS A 132 -14.55 6.63 16.79
N ASP A 133 -15.84 6.78 17.10
CA ASP A 133 -16.36 7.93 17.84
C ASP A 133 -15.79 8.06 19.25
N LEU A 134 -15.50 6.94 19.92
CA LEU A 134 -14.90 6.94 21.26
C LEU A 134 -13.38 6.70 21.29
N LEU A 135 -12.82 6.02 20.29
CA LEU A 135 -11.39 5.62 20.29
C LEU A 135 -10.54 6.51 19.41
N GLY A 136 -11.14 7.09 18.38
CA GLY A 136 -10.46 7.93 17.41
C GLY A 136 -9.72 7.08 16.40
N VAL A 137 -8.46 7.45 16.19
CA VAL A 137 -7.60 6.84 15.19
C VAL A 137 -6.45 6.10 15.86
N ARG A 138 -5.96 5.06 15.20
CA ARG A 138 -4.74 4.38 15.63
C ARG A 138 -3.57 5.34 15.54
N SER A 139 -2.61 5.22 16.45
CA SER A 139 -1.36 5.98 16.35
C SER A 139 -0.62 5.64 15.05
N ILE A 140 0.08 6.62 14.48
CA ILE A 140 0.92 6.44 13.28
C ILE A 140 2.07 5.45 13.54
N ASP A 141 2.56 5.44 14.78
CA ASP A 141 3.54 4.49 15.31
C ASP A 141 2.86 3.17 15.72
N TRP A 142 1.95 2.66 14.88
CA TRP A 142 1.14 1.49 15.19
C TRP A 142 2.01 0.26 15.48
N ASN A 143 1.88 -0.24 16.72
CA ASN A 143 2.46 -1.50 17.18
C ASN A 143 1.36 -2.30 17.89
N PRO A 144 0.93 -3.47 17.38
CA PRO A 144 -0.14 -4.25 18.00
C PRO A 144 0.20 -4.78 19.41
N GLN A 145 1.48 -4.87 19.79
CA GLN A 145 1.89 -5.30 21.12
C GLN A 145 1.76 -4.20 22.18
N VAL A 146 1.84 -2.94 21.75
CA VAL A 146 1.64 -1.73 22.56
C VAL A 146 0.75 -0.80 21.75
N ALA A 147 -0.48 -1.26 21.54
CA ALA A 147 -1.43 -0.62 20.65
C ALA A 147 -1.90 0.70 21.26
N GLN A 148 -1.95 1.74 20.45
CA GLN A 148 -2.34 3.07 20.92
C GLN A 148 -3.36 3.71 19.98
N TRP A 149 -4.32 4.38 20.58
CA TRP A 149 -5.31 5.20 19.90
C TRP A 149 -5.29 6.61 20.47
N ARG A 150 -5.52 7.59 19.62
CA ARG A 150 -5.63 9.00 19.99
C ARG A 150 -6.96 9.55 19.49
N HIS A 151 -7.63 10.30 20.34
CA HIS A 151 -8.91 10.92 20.02
C HIS A 151 -9.03 12.29 20.67
N ILE A 152 -9.60 13.27 19.96
CA ILE A 152 -10.03 14.56 20.55
C ILE A 152 -11.55 14.50 20.69
N LEU A 153 -12.04 14.25 21.91
CA LEU A 153 -13.46 14.05 22.19
C LEU A 153 -14.10 15.43 22.14
N ARG A 154 -15.10 15.64 21.27
CA ARG A 154 -15.78 16.93 21.13
C ARG A 154 -17.25 16.80 21.44
N LEU A 155 -17.77 17.70 22.27
CA LEU A 155 -19.20 17.73 22.60
C LEU A 155 -20.09 18.00 21.38
N GLY A 156 -19.56 18.70 20.37
CA GLY A 156 -20.26 18.93 19.09
C GLY A 156 -20.43 17.67 18.24
N GLU A 157 -19.49 16.71 18.35
CA GLU A 157 -19.54 15.45 17.58
C GLU A 157 -20.33 14.37 18.33
N MET A 158 -20.43 14.48 19.66
CA MET A 158 -21.08 13.50 20.52
C MET A 158 -22.08 14.17 21.47
N PRO A 159 -23.25 14.62 20.97
CA PRO A 159 -24.19 15.43 21.75
C PRO A 159 -24.68 14.73 23.02
N TRP A 160 -24.78 13.40 23.01
CA TRP A 160 -25.21 12.59 24.15
C TRP A 160 -24.31 12.72 25.38
N LEU A 161 -23.04 13.14 25.22
CA LEU A 161 -22.16 13.39 26.35
C LEU A 161 -22.69 14.51 27.25
N ARG A 162 -23.45 15.46 26.68
CA ARG A 162 -24.04 16.59 27.43
C ARG A 162 -25.05 16.15 28.48
N ASP A 163 -25.62 14.95 28.34
CA ASP A 163 -26.65 14.44 29.26
C ASP A 163 -26.03 13.77 30.49
N HIS A 164 -24.75 13.37 30.43
CA HIS A 164 -24.05 12.78 31.57
C HIS A 164 -23.37 13.87 32.41
N LYS A 165 -24.13 14.42 33.35
CA LYS A 165 -23.68 15.47 34.26
C LYS A 165 -23.56 14.97 35.70
N ILE A 166 -22.47 15.34 36.36
CA ILE A 166 -22.25 15.08 37.79
C ILE A 166 -21.90 16.43 38.42
N ALA A 167 -22.64 16.84 39.46
CA ALA A 167 -22.49 18.14 40.11
C ALA A 167 -22.49 19.35 39.13
N GLY A 168 -23.31 19.26 38.07
CA GLY A 168 -23.43 20.31 37.04
C GLY A 168 -22.34 20.30 35.95
N GLU A 169 -21.26 19.54 36.13
CA GLU A 169 -20.19 19.39 35.12
C GLU A 169 -20.49 18.24 34.16
N ILE A 170 -20.14 18.41 32.89
CA ILE A 170 -20.20 17.32 31.90
C ILE A 170 -18.98 16.42 32.13
N VAL A 171 -19.25 15.17 32.49
CA VAL A 171 -18.22 14.17 32.80
C VAL A 171 -18.37 13.01 31.84
N PHE A 172 -17.28 12.49 31.31
CA PHE A 172 -17.33 11.28 30.50
C PHE A 172 -17.79 10.09 31.35
N PRO A 173 -18.80 9.30 30.89
CA PRO A 173 -19.31 8.21 31.70
C PRO A 173 -18.26 7.13 31.97
N GLY A 174 -18.27 6.55 33.17
CA GLY A 174 -17.43 5.40 33.50
C GLY A 174 -17.69 4.20 32.58
N ALA A 175 -18.94 4.00 32.16
CA ALA A 175 -19.30 3.01 31.15
C ALA A 175 -18.62 3.29 29.79
N GLY A 176 -18.33 4.55 29.47
CA GLY A 176 -17.59 4.94 28.28
C GLY A 176 -16.16 4.38 28.27
N TYR A 177 -15.49 4.35 29.43
CA TYR A 177 -14.15 3.74 29.54
C TYR A 177 -14.19 2.24 29.20
N VAL A 178 -15.23 1.55 29.67
CA VAL A 178 -15.45 0.14 29.38
C VAL A 178 -15.70 -0.07 27.88
N VAL A 179 -16.54 0.77 27.26
CA VAL A 179 -16.78 0.69 25.82
C VAL A 179 -15.51 0.95 25.01
N MET A 180 -14.67 1.91 25.43
CA MET A 180 -13.37 2.15 24.80
C MET A 180 -12.48 0.89 24.89
N ALA A 181 -12.35 0.27 26.07
CA ALA A 181 -11.59 -0.97 26.22
C ALA A 181 -12.13 -2.10 25.32
N VAL A 182 -13.46 -2.27 25.25
CA VAL A 182 -14.12 -3.28 24.41
C VAL A 182 -13.86 -3.06 22.93
N GLU A 183 -14.06 -1.85 22.43
CA GLU A 183 -13.90 -1.53 21.00
C GLU A 183 -12.44 -1.60 20.57
N SER A 184 -11.50 -1.29 21.46
CA SER A 184 -10.07 -1.38 21.18
C SER A 184 -9.61 -2.84 21.13
N LEU A 185 -10.13 -3.71 22.01
CA LEU A 185 -9.92 -5.16 21.92
C LEU A 185 -10.47 -5.72 20.60
N LYS A 186 -11.69 -5.33 20.19
CA LYS A 186 -12.26 -5.76 18.89
C LYS A 186 -11.40 -5.35 17.70
N GLN A 187 -10.72 -4.21 17.79
CA GLN A 187 -9.80 -3.74 16.75
C GLN A 187 -8.46 -4.50 16.71
N LEU A 188 -8.07 -5.15 17.81
CA LEU A 188 -6.86 -5.96 17.93
C LEU A 188 -7.06 -7.44 17.62
N VAL A 189 -8.19 -7.99 18.05
CA VAL A 189 -8.54 -9.38 17.75
C VAL A 189 -8.78 -9.48 16.24
N GLU A 190 -8.07 -10.41 15.59
CA GLU A 190 -8.26 -10.67 14.17
C GLU A 190 -9.73 -11.01 13.88
N ARG A 191 -10.25 -10.51 12.74
CA ARG A 191 -11.65 -10.74 12.31
C ARG A 191 -12.01 -12.23 12.17
N SER A 192 -11.03 -13.13 12.19
CA SER A 192 -11.17 -14.59 12.10
C SER A 192 -11.63 -15.25 13.41
N VAL A 193 -11.53 -14.59 14.56
CA VAL A 193 -11.89 -15.17 15.86
C VAL A 193 -13.33 -14.76 16.25
N ALA A 194 -14.22 -15.75 16.36
CA ALA A 194 -15.58 -15.53 16.84
C ALA A 194 -15.58 -15.27 18.37
N VAL A 195 -15.52 -13.99 18.74
CA VAL A 195 -15.60 -13.55 20.14
C VAL A 195 -17.03 -13.75 20.64
N LYS A 196 -17.25 -14.65 21.62
CA LYS A 196 -18.58 -14.91 22.22
C LYS A 196 -18.87 -14.01 23.43
N GLY A 197 -17.83 -13.46 24.05
CA GLY A 197 -17.94 -12.57 25.20
C GLY A 197 -16.65 -11.83 25.49
N ILE A 198 -16.70 -10.94 26.47
CA ILE A 198 -15.56 -10.13 26.93
C ILE A 198 -15.47 -10.29 28.44
N CYS A 199 -14.25 -10.51 28.93
CA CYS A 199 -13.92 -10.52 30.35
C CYS A 199 -13.22 -9.21 30.69
N LEU A 200 -13.64 -8.58 31.78
CA LEU A 200 -13.01 -7.40 32.36
C LEU A 200 -12.60 -7.77 33.79
N GLN A 201 -11.39 -7.43 34.19
CA GLN A 201 -10.88 -7.65 35.54
C GLN A 201 -10.19 -6.39 36.03
N GLU A 202 -10.27 -6.16 37.34
CA GLU A 202 -9.53 -5.08 38.02
C GLU A 202 -9.73 -3.70 37.38
N VAL A 203 -10.96 -3.42 36.91
CA VAL A 203 -11.27 -2.14 36.28
C VAL A 203 -11.33 -1.06 37.36
N ALA A 204 -10.39 -0.12 37.28
CA ALA A 204 -10.31 1.03 38.17
C ALA A 204 -10.59 2.32 37.40
N SER A 205 -11.47 3.16 37.93
CA SER A 205 -11.62 4.56 37.53
C SER A 205 -10.79 5.43 38.47
N LEU A 206 -9.75 6.07 37.95
CA LEU A 206 -8.79 6.86 38.72
C LEU A 206 -9.07 8.35 38.64
N HIS A 207 -9.31 8.86 37.42
CA HIS A 207 -9.55 10.27 37.17
C HIS A 207 -10.72 10.45 36.18
N PRO A 208 -11.75 11.25 36.50
CA PRO A 208 -12.83 11.51 35.57
C PRO A 208 -12.36 12.42 34.44
N ILE A 209 -12.69 12.09 33.18
CA ILE A 209 -12.52 13.00 32.06
C ILE A 209 -13.64 14.04 32.14
N ARG A 210 -13.29 15.31 32.30
CA ARG A 210 -14.24 16.42 32.45
C ARG A 210 -14.13 17.36 31.26
N PHE A 211 -15.26 17.93 30.88
CA PHE A 211 -15.31 19.03 29.91
C PHE A 211 -15.43 20.33 30.68
N ILE A 212 -14.28 20.96 30.96
CA ILE A 212 -14.19 22.22 31.73
C ILE A 212 -14.93 23.32 30.97
N GLN A 213 -15.55 24.25 31.70
CA GLN A 213 -16.29 25.38 31.14
C GLN A 213 -15.43 26.18 30.14
N GLY A 214 -15.83 26.18 28.87
CA GLY A 214 -15.11 26.81 27.75
C GLY A 214 -14.26 25.83 26.91
N ALA A 215 -13.94 24.64 27.42
CA ALA A 215 -13.27 23.58 26.68
C ALA A 215 -14.30 22.55 26.18
N GLU A 216 -14.79 22.73 24.95
CA GLU A 216 -15.70 21.76 24.31
C GLU A 216 -15.00 20.50 23.77
N GLN A 217 -13.68 20.40 23.97
CA GLN A 217 -12.87 19.30 23.49
C GLN A 217 -11.81 18.85 24.49
N VAL A 218 -11.56 17.54 24.51
CA VAL A 218 -10.56 16.92 25.39
C VAL A 218 -9.78 15.87 24.62
N GLU A 219 -8.45 15.92 24.66
CA GLU A 219 -7.62 14.89 24.04
C GLU A 219 -7.46 13.68 24.97
N THR A 220 -7.66 12.50 24.39
CA THR A 220 -7.58 11.22 25.08
C THR A 220 -6.67 10.28 24.32
N GLN A 221 -5.99 9.43 25.08
CA GLN A 221 -5.13 8.38 24.57
C GLN A 221 -5.52 7.07 25.25
N LEU A 222 -5.77 6.03 24.46
CA LEU A 222 -5.96 4.68 24.97
C LEU A 222 -4.77 3.82 24.57
N THR A 223 -4.27 3.02 25.50
CA THR A 223 -3.23 2.04 25.24
C THR A 223 -3.72 0.65 25.61
N ILE A 224 -3.37 -0.35 24.79
CA ILE A 224 -3.48 -1.77 25.12
C ILE A 224 -2.10 -2.40 25.01
N SER A 225 -1.69 -3.11 26.05
CA SER A 225 -0.45 -3.88 26.07
C SER A 225 -0.67 -5.25 26.69
N SER A 226 0.11 -6.24 26.27
CA SER A 226 0.14 -7.51 26.99
C SER A 226 0.81 -7.26 28.35
N PRO A 227 0.16 -7.60 29.48
CA PRO A 227 0.88 -7.74 30.72
C PRO A 227 1.88 -8.89 30.54
N ASN A 228 3.03 -8.84 31.21
CA ASN A 228 4.03 -9.92 31.19
C ASN A 228 3.54 -11.23 31.86
N LEU A 229 2.24 -11.38 32.09
CA LEU A 229 1.60 -12.41 32.88
C LEU A 229 0.73 -13.28 31.96
N VAL A 230 1.26 -14.44 31.57
CA VAL A 230 0.46 -15.51 30.95
C VAL A 230 -0.34 -16.18 32.06
N SER A 231 -1.56 -15.72 32.31
CA SER A 231 -2.47 -16.33 33.29
C SER A 231 -3.49 -17.22 32.56
N GLY A 232 -3.16 -18.51 32.41
CA GLY A 232 -4.07 -19.55 31.91
C GLY A 232 -4.43 -19.49 30.41
N ASN A 233 -5.48 -20.23 30.03
CA ASN A 233 -5.97 -20.38 28.64
C ASN A 233 -6.60 -19.10 28.03
N SER A 234 -6.62 -17.96 28.75
CA SER A 234 -7.23 -16.71 28.30
C SER A 234 -6.19 -15.58 28.30
N VAL A 235 -5.90 -15.01 27.13
CA VAL A 235 -4.98 -13.86 27.02
C VAL A 235 -5.70 -12.61 27.51
N LEU A 236 -5.33 -12.15 28.71
CA LEU A 236 -5.74 -10.85 29.25
C LEU A 236 -4.74 -9.79 28.78
N LEU A 237 -5.25 -8.66 28.31
CA LEU A 237 -4.50 -7.49 27.91
C LEU A 237 -4.79 -6.36 28.89
N GLN A 238 -3.78 -5.57 29.22
CA GLN A 238 -3.95 -4.40 30.06
C GLN A 238 -4.38 -3.23 29.18
N PHE A 239 -5.49 -2.58 29.53
CA PHE A 239 -5.88 -1.31 28.94
C PHE A 239 -5.60 -0.17 29.92
N ARG A 240 -5.19 0.98 29.40
CA ARG A 240 -5.03 2.22 30.16
C ARG A 240 -5.57 3.37 29.32
N ILE A 241 -6.30 4.27 29.95
CA ILE A 241 -6.92 5.43 29.31
C ILE A 241 -6.36 6.66 29.97
N PHE A 242 -5.88 7.58 29.16
CA PHE A 242 -5.31 8.85 29.58
C PHE A 242 -6.08 10.01 28.98
N VAL A 243 -6.08 11.11 29.72
CA VAL A 243 -6.46 12.43 29.23
C VAL A 243 -5.23 13.31 29.17
N TYR A 244 -5.14 14.16 28.14
CA TYR A 244 -4.10 15.18 28.06
C TYR A 244 -4.64 16.49 28.62
N GLU A 245 -4.12 16.92 29.76
CA GLU A 245 -4.54 18.13 30.47
C GLU A 245 -3.32 18.84 31.06
N ASN A 246 -3.31 20.17 30.99
CA ASN A 246 -2.25 21.02 31.57
C ASN A 246 -0.82 20.62 31.16
N GLY A 247 -0.65 20.16 29.91
CA GLY A 247 0.66 19.77 29.37
C GLY A 247 1.10 18.34 29.72
N SER A 248 0.29 17.58 30.45
CA SER A 248 0.63 16.23 30.94
C SER A 248 -0.47 15.21 30.67
N TYR A 249 -0.10 13.93 30.65
CA TYR A 249 -1.07 12.84 30.57
C TYR A 249 -1.46 12.38 31.98
N LEU A 250 -2.75 12.38 32.27
CA LEU A 250 -3.33 11.86 33.51
C LEU A 250 -4.07 10.56 33.23
N GLU A 251 -3.84 9.54 34.05
CA GLU A 251 -4.51 8.25 33.89
C GLU A 251 -5.93 8.30 34.45
N CYS A 252 -6.90 8.04 33.58
CA CYS A 252 -8.33 8.12 33.89
C CYS A 252 -8.91 6.78 34.31
N ALA A 253 -8.50 5.71 33.63
CA ALA A 253 -8.98 4.38 33.91
C ALA A 253 -7.96 3.32 33.46
N SER A 254 -7.93 2.20 34.15
CA SER A 254 -7.13 1.04 33.76
C SER A 254 -7.79 -0.25 34.19
N GLY A 255 -7.34 -1.35 33.61
CA GLY A 255 -7.80 -2.69 33.95
C GLY A 255 -7.29 -3.73 32.97
N LEU A 256 -7.77 -4.96 33.15
CA LEU A 256 -7.48 -6.07 32.26
C LEU A 256 -8.71 -6.40 31.43
N ILE A 257 -8.51 -6.71 30.16
CA ILE A 257 -9.56 -7.10 29.21
C ILE A 257 -9.14 -8.31 28.40
N GLY A 258 -10.04 -9.27 28.20
CA GLY A 258 -9.80 -10.45 27.38
C GLY A 258 -11.02 -10.90 26.61
N ALA A 259 -10.79 -11.57 25.47
CA ALA A 259 -11.86 -12.18 24.69
C ALA A 259 -12.20 -13.57 25.26
N VAL A 260 -13.49 -13.83 25.47
CA VAL A 260 -14.00 -15.14 25.88
C VAL A 260 -14.49 -15.88 24.63
N VAL A 261 -13.84 -17.01 24.32
CA VAL A 261 -14.13 -17.83 23.13
C VAL A 261 -15.12 -18.97 23.46
N ASP A 262 -15.17 -19.40 24.72
CA ASP A 262 -16.11 -20.41 25.22
C ASP A 262 -17.13 -19.82 26.20
N ALA A 263 -18.40 -19.91 25.82
CA ALA A 263 -19.51 -19.44 26.65
C ALA A 263 -19.88 -20.52 27.66
N LYS A 264 -19.42 -20.41 28.91
CA LYS A 264 -20.11 -21.05 30.04
C LYS A 264 -21.28 -20.17 30.47
N ARG A 265 -22.40 -20.83 30.81
CA ARG A 265 -23.73 -20.31 31.13
C ARG A 265 -23.69 -19.02 31.97
N ARG A 266 -24.43 -17.99 31.55
CA ARG A 266 -24.74 -16.82 32.39
C ARG A 266 -25.81 -17.23 33.41
N ASP A 267 -25.61 -16.89 34.68
CA ASP A 267 -26.66 -16.99 35.68
C ASP A 267 -27.81 -16.04 35.34
N GLN A 268 -29.05 -16.50 35.51
CA GLN A 268 -30.22 -15.64 35.30
C GLN A 268 -30.29 -14.61 36.41
N ILE A 269 -30.29 -13.33 36.04
CA ILE A 269 -30.55 -12.22 36.95
C ILE A 269 -32.07 -12.16 37.18
N ILE A 270 -32.51 -12.33 38.42
CA ILE A 270 -33.91 -12.15 38.82
C ILE A 270 -34.08 -10.67 39.20
N CYS A 271 -34.86 -9.92 38.43
CA CYS A 271 -35.25 -8.57 38.80
C CYS A 271 -36.28 -8.61 39.93
N ILE A 272 -36.04 -7.87 41.01
CA ILE A 272 -36.96 -7.82 42.17
C ILE A 272 -37.73 -6.50 42.14
N GLY A 273 -39.06 -6.59 42.03
CA GLY A 273 -40.01 -5.52 42.34
C GLY A 273 -40.37 -4.53 41.21
N PRO A 274 -41.53 -3.86 41.32
CA PRO A 274 -41.90 -2.78 40.41
C PRO A 274 -41.05 -1.53 40.69
N TRP A 275 -40.46 -0.97 39.65
CA TRP A 275 -39.63 0.25 39.72
C TRP A 275 -40.21 1.35 38.82
N ASN A 276 -40.24 2.59 39.34
CA ASN A 276 -40.53 3.81 38.59
C ASN A 276 -39.24 4.59 38.29
N SER A 277 -38.93 4.81 37.02
CA SER A 277 -37.73 5.51 36.55
C SER A 277 -37.62 6.96 37.07
N ASN A 278 -38.74 7.67 37.16
CA ASN A 278 -38.74 9.10 37.49
C ASN A 278 -38.40 9.34 38.96
N ASP A 279 -38.97 8.53 39.86
CA ASP A 279 -38.65 8.57 41.30
C ASP A 279 -37.17 8.24 41.53
N TRP A 280 -36.63 7.25 40.81
CA TRP A 280 -35.21 6.89 40.90
C TRP A 280 -34.27 8.02 40.43
N PHE A 281 -34.56 8.66 39.29
CA PHE A 281 -33.77 9.80 38.82
C PHE A 281 -33.85 10.99 39.78
N GLN A 282 -35.03 11.28 40.34
CA GLN A 282 -35.19 12.35 41.33
C GLN A 282 -34.33 12.10 42.57
N ARG A 283 -34.37 10.89 43.13
CA ARG A 283 -33.53 10.52 44.29
C ARG A 283 -32.04 10.68 44.02
N ILE A 284 -31.57 10.27 42.84
CA ILE A 284 -30.17 10.46 42.44
C ILE A 284 -29.83 11.95 42.31
N SER A 285 -30.67 12.72 41.64
CA SER A 285 -30.43 14.16 41.46
C SER A 285 -30.40 14.94 42.77
N SER A 286 -31.16 14.50 43.79
CA SER A 286 -31.15 15.11 45.12
C SER A 286 -29.99 14.69 46.02
N SER A 287 -29.26 13.62 45.65
CA SER A 287 -28.14 13.08 46.43
C SER A 287 -26.77 13.60 45.95
N CYS A 288 -26.72 14.33 44.85
CA CYS A 288 -25.53 14.93 44.25
C CYS A 288 -25.51 16.44 44.46
#